data_AF-A0A9E0ZNT0-F1
#
_entry.id   AF-A0A9E0ZNT0-F1
#
_cell.length_a   1.000
_cell.length_b   1.000
_cell.length_c   1.000
_cell.angle_alpha   90.00
_cell.angle_beta   90.00
_cell.angle_gamma   90.00
#
_symmetry.space_group_name_H-M   'P 1'
#
loop_
_entity.id
_entity.type
_entity.pdbx_description
1 polymer ?
#
loop_
_entity_poly.entity_id
_entity_poly.type
_entity_poly.pdbx_seq_one_letter_code
_entity_poly.pdbx_strand_id
1 'polypeptide(L)' 'MSNKEKIIELLDSVPDYKMGYVLAYVQGITADEEADDLFCEKLYQDYLNDPDPEKDEGITLEELAESEGIELK' A
#
# COMPACT_ATOMS: atom_id res chain seq x y z
N MET A 1 32.98 -9.88 -11.11
CA MET A 1 31.54 -9.67 -11.31
C MET A 1 30.94 -9.19 -10.00
N SER A 2 30.47 -7.95 -9.98
CA SER A 2 29.76 -7.32 -8.88
C SER A 2 28.36 -7.92 -8.71
N ASN A 3 27.74 -7.70 -7.55
CA ASN A 3 26.35 -8.13 -7.32
C ASN A 3 25.38 -7.48 -8.32
N LYS A 4 25.64 -6.23 -8.73
CA LYS A 4 24.84 -5.53 -9.73
C LYS A 4 24.88 -6.24 -11.09
N GLU A 5 26.06 -6.64 -11.55
CA GLU A 5 26.22 -7.36 -12.82
C GLU A 5 25.52 -8.72 -12.79
N LYS A 6 25.63 -9.46 -11.68
CA LYS A 6 24.90 -10.74 -11.49
C LYS A 6 23.38 -10.57 -11.55
N ILE A 7 22.85 -9.51 -10.96
CA ILE A 7 21.41 -9.22 -10.98
C ILE A 7 20.97 -8.96 -12.42
N ILE A 8 21.71 -8.14 -13.18
CA ILE A 8 21.38 -7.82 -14.57
C ILE A 8 21.34 -9.10 -15.42
N GLU A 9 22.33 -9.98 -15.30
CA GLU A 9 22.34 -11.27 -16.02
C GLU A 9 21.14 -12.16 -15.65
N LEU A 10 20.70 -12.15 -14.39
CA LEU A 10 19.53 -12.92 -13.96
C LEU A 10 18.24 -12.41 -14.58
N LEU A 11 18.12 -11.10 -14.86
CA LEU A 11 16.92 -10.52 -15.46
C LEU A 11 16.60 -11.14 -16.83
N ASP A 12 17.60 -11.50 -17.61
CA ASP A 12 17.42 -12.15 -18.93
C ASP A 12 16.77 -13.54 -18.83
N SER A 13 16.84 -14.18 -17.65
CA SER A 13 16.24 -15.49 -17.38
C SER A 13 14.86 -15.40 -16.72
N VAL A 14 14.39 -14.20 -16.37
CA VAL A 14 13.09 -14.00 -15.73
C VAL A 14 11.98 -14.07 -16.79
N PRO A 15 10.98 -14.95 -16.63
CA PRO A 15 9.82 -14.96 -17.53
C PRO A 15 9.04 -13.64 -17.45
N ASP A 16 8.54 -13.13 -18.58
CA ASP A 16 7.82 -11.85 -18.67
C ASP A 16 6.71 -11.68 -17.61
N TYR A 17 5.91 -12.71 -17.38
CA TYR A 17 4.81 -12.67 -16.40
C TYR A 17 5.28 -12.54 -14.94
N LYS A 18 6.58 -12.72 -14.67
CA LYS A 18 7.22 -12.52 -13.36
C LYS A 18 7.99 -11.21 -13.27
N MET A 19 8.25 -10.53 -14.40
CA MET A 19 9.02 -9.29 -14.43
C MET A 19 8.36 -8.19 -13.59
N GLY A 20 7.02 -8.17 -13.53
CA GLY A 20 6.27 -7.27 -12.65
C GLY A 20 6.61 -7.44 -11.17
N TYR A 21 6.86 -8.66 -10.70
CA TYR A 21 7.26 -8.89 -9.29
C TYR A 21 8.66 -8.36 -9.00
N VAL A 22 9.58 -8.53 -9.95
CA VAL A 22 10.95 -8.00 -9.82
C VAL A 22 10.93 -6.48 -9.78
N LEU A 23 10.17 -5.86 -10.68
CA LEU A 23 9.99 -4.41 -10.69
C LEU A 23 9.43 -3.90 -9.36
N ALA A 24 8.36 -4.53 -8.85
CA ALA A 24 7.75 -4.14 -7.58
C ALA A 24 8.74 -4.24 -6.41
N TYR A 25 9.54 -5.30 -6.34
CA TYR A 25 10.55 -5.46 -5.29
C TYR A 25 11.63 -4.37 -5.36
N VAL A 26 12.18 -4.11 -6.55
CA VAL A 26 13.19 -3.07 -6.73
C VAL A 26 12.61 -1.70 -6.38
N GLN A 27 11.39 -1.39 -6.86
CA GLN A 27 10.70 -0.15 -6.52
C GLN A 27 10.52 0.00 -5.02
N GLY A 28 10.08 -1.05 -4.31
CA GLY A 28 9.88 -1.03 -2.86
C GLY A 28 11.17 -0.76 -2.07
N ILE A 29 12.28 -1.45 -2.40
CA ILE A 29 13.56 -1.22 -1.68
C ILE A 29 14.25 0.10 -2.07
N THR A 30 13.87 0.70 -3.19
CA THR A 30 14.35 2.02 -3.61
C THR A 30 13.40 3.14 -3.23
N ALA A 31 12.24 2.81 -2.65
CA ALA A 31 11.34 3.80 -2.09
C ALA A 31 12.05 4.50 -0.94
N ASP A 32 11.83 5.81 -0.86
CA ASP A 32 12.37 6.61 0.22
C ASP A 32 11.53 6.32 1.47
N GLU A 33 12.03 5.45 2.36
CA GLU A 33 11.35 5.10 3.62
C GLU A 33 11.00 6.35 4.43
N GLU A 34 11.79 7.42 4.36
CA GLU A 34 11.49 8.69 5.03
C GLU A 34 10.24 9.36 4.44
N ALA A 35 10.05 9.29 3.11
CA ALA A 35 8.85 9.81 2.46
C ALA A 35 7.60 8.98 2.80
N ASP A 36 7.74 7.65 2.90
CA ASP A 36 6.65 6.75 3.31
C ASP A 36 6.28 6.97 4.78
N ASP A 37 7.27 7.14 5.67
CA ASP A 37 7.05 7.46 7.08
C ASP A 37 6.34 8.83 7.25
N LEU A 38 6.80 9.86 6.53
CA LEU A 38 6.18 11.18 6.54
C LEU A 38 4.73 11.14 6.01
N PHE A 39 4.47 10.31 5.00
CA PHE A 39 3.13 10.13 4.47
C PHE A 39 2.21 9.43 5.48
N CYS A 40 2.68 8.35 6.13
CA CYS A 40 1.94 7.64 7.17
C CYS A 40 1.63 8.55 8.37
N GLU A 41 2.63 9.30 8.85
CA GLU A 41 2.47 10.24 9.95
C GLU A 41 1.44 11.32 9.59
N LYS A 42 1.49 11.86 8.37
CA LYS A 42 0.52 12.84 7.91
C LYS A 42 -0.91 12.28 7.94
N LEU A 43 -1.14 11.08 7.43
CA LEU A 43 -2.48 10.45 7.46
C LEU A 43 -3.00 10.28 8.89
N TYR A 44 -2.11 9.90 9.81
CA TYR A 44 -2.46 9.76 11.23
C TYR A 44 -2.81 11.11 11.86
N GLN A 45 -2.02 12.15 11.60
CA GLN A 45 -2.31 13.50 12.08
C GLN A 45 -3.60 14.07 11.46
N ASP A 46 -3.84 13.83 10.17
CA ASP A 46 -5.07 14.26 9.50
C ASP A 46 -6.30 13.62 10.18
N TYR A 47 -6.26 12.31 10.51
CA TYR A 47 -7.30 11.64 11.30
C TYR A 47 -7.47 12.25 12.71
N LEU A 48 -6.36 12.46 13.44
CA LEU A 48 -6.41 13.05 14.78
C LEU A 48 -6.95 14.49 14.80
N ASN A 49 -6.71 15.24 13.73
CA ASN A 49 -7.16 16.62 13.59
C ASN A 49 -8.49 16.77 12.85
N ASP A 50 -9.10 15.67 12.40
CA ASP A 50 -10.43 15.69 11.81
C ASP A 50 -11.43 16.30 12.82
N PRO A 51 -12.13 17.40 12.47
CA PRO A 51 -13.07 18.08 13.35
C PRO A 51 -14.40 17.32 13.52
N ASP A 52 -14.62 16.23 12.78
CA ASP A 52 -15.80 15.40 12.92
C ASP A 52 -15.85 14.78 14.34
N PRO A 53 -16.86 15.11 15.18
CA PRO A 53 -16.99 14.55 16.51
C PRO A 53 -17.29 13.04 16.50
N GLU A 54 -17.76 12.50 15.36
CA GLU A 54 -18.13 11.09 15.19
C GLU A 54 -17.01 10.29 14.49
N LYS A 55 -15.82 10.85 14.27
CA LYS A 55 -14.72 10.17 13.54
C LYS A 55 -14.25 8.85 14.15
N ASP A 56 -14.41 8.72 15.47
CA ASP A 56 -14.07 7.51 16.22
C ASP A 56 -15.28 6.56 16.35
N GLU A 57 -16.46 6.98 15.88
CA GLU A 57 -17.68 6.17 15.87
C GLU A 57 -17.71 5.32 14.60
N GLY A 58 -17.75 4.00 14.80
CA GLY A 58 -17.92 3.03 13.72
C GLY A 58 -19.33 2.46 13.71
N ILE A 59 -19.82 2.11 12.53
CA ILE A 59 -21.02 1.28 12.35
C ILE A 59 -20.63 -0.16 12.05
N THR A 60 -21.54 -1.08 12.31
CA THR A 60 -21.38 -2.48 11.92
C THR A 60 -21.43 -2.62 10.40
N LEU A 61 -20.92 -3.74 9.90
CA LEU A 61 -20.97 -4.04 8.47
C LEU A 61 -22.43 -4.18 7.99
N GLU A 62 -23.29 -4.74 8.85
CA GLU A 62 -24.72 -4.89 8.61
C GLU A 62 -25.42 -3.53 8.49
N GLU A 63 -25.14 -2.58 9.39
CA GLU A 63 -25.68 -1.22 9.33
C GLU A 63 -25.22 -0.47 8.07
N LEU A 64 -23.93 -0.59 7.72
CA LEU A 64 -23.40 0.00 6.49
C LEU A 64 -24.06 -0.60 5.25
N ALA A 65 -24.24 -1.92 5.22
CA ALA A 65 -24.86 -2.58 4.09
C ALA A 65 -26.33 -2.18 3.95
N GLU A 66 -27.06 -2.05 5.05
CA GLU A 66 -28.43 -1.55 5.06
C GLU A 66 -28.50 -0.10 4.53
N SER A 67 -27.61 0.81 5.00
CA SER A 67 -27.60 2.21 4.57
C SER A 67 -27.31 2.37 3.07
N GLU A 68 -26.46 1.51 2.53
CA GLU A 68 -26.06 1.51 1.11
C GLU A 68 -26.97 0.63 0.22
N GLY A 69 -27.96 -0.05 0.78
CA GLY A 69 -28.87 -0.95 0.03
C GLY A 69 -28.19 -2.23 -0.50
N ILE A 70 -27.14 -2.68 0.18
CA ILE A 70 -26.37 -3.89 -0.13
C ILE A 70 -26.91 -5.06 0.68
N GLU A 71 -27.20 -6.17 -0.01
CA GLU A 71 -27.57 -7.43 0.66
C GLU A 71 -26.30 -8.23 0.97
N LEU A 72 -25.98 -8.38 2.26
CA LEU A 72 -24.89 -9.23 2.72
C LEU A 72 -25.28 -10.71 2.56
N LYS A 73 -24.38 -11.51 1.99
CA LYS A 73 -24.60 -12.94 1.69
C LYS A 73 -23.87 -13.86 2.67
#